data_AF-A0A951Z1M8-F1
#
_entry.id   AF-A0A951Z1M8-F1
#
_cell.length_a   1.000
_cell.length_b   1.000
_cell.length_c   1.000
_cell.angle_alpha   90.00
_cell.angle_beta   90.00
_cell.angle_gamma   90.00
#
_symmetry.space_group_name_H-M   'P 1'
#
loop_
_entity.id
_entity.type
_entity.pdbx_description
1 polymer ?
#
loop_
_entity_poly.entity_id
_entity_poly.type
_entity_poly.pdbx_seq_one_letter_code
_entity_poly.pdbx_strand_id
1 'polypeptide(L)'
;MNAVRIVVGCVLWACALGIAVDLVTAHVAVEYFTVHHRKVVESQEPLVMALVWGVGASWWFGLGAGLVLAWVHHRLPHPVPVRDVLRRVGRACAGIWVAMMLVLVATYLLILLVPTEQRRETFESDRRIMSVAIAHMTEYVFGAVAAVAVATWMRRRGRPVRLSA
;
A
#
# COMPACT_ATOMS: atom_id res chain seq x y z
N MET A 1 -11.66 -16.59 17.02
CA MET A 1 -10.92 -15.33 17.35
C MET A 1 -9.74 -15.03 16.41
N ASN A 2 -8.96 -16.02 15.95
CA ASN A 2 -7.77 -15.75 15.11
C ASN A 2 -8.09 -15.08 13.76
N ALA A 3 -9.18 -15.46 13.09
CA ALA A 3 -9.60 -14.86 11.82
C ALA A 3 -9.85 -13.34 11.97
N VAL A 4 -10.64 -12.94 12.98
CA VAL A 4 -10.93 -11.52 13.27
C VAL A 4 -9.65 -10.73 13.51
N ARG A 5 -8.70 -11.29 14.28
CA ARG A 5 -7.41 -10.63 14.54
C ARG A 5 -6.57 -10.45 13.28
N ILE A 6 -6.58 -11.42 12.36
CA ILE A 6 -5.89 -11.30 11.08
C ILE A 6 -6.54 -10.22 10.22
N VAL A 7 -7.87 -10.23 10.11
CA VAL A 7 -8.62 -9.25 9.30
C VAL A 7 -8.39 -7.83 9.82
N VAL A 8 -8.69 -7.59 11.11
CA VAL A 8 -8.49 -6.27 11.73
C VAL A 8 -7.03 -5.83 11.63
N GLY A 9 -6.07 -6.73 11.88
CA GLY A 9 -4.65 -6.41 11.75
C GLY A 9 -4.24 -6.03 10.32
N CYS A 10 -4.83 -6.67 9.29
CA CYS A 10 -4.58 -6.30 7.90
C CYS A 10 -5.20 -4.95 7.53
N VAL A 11 -6.42 -4.65 8.00
CA VAL A 11 -7.04 -3.33 7.83
C VAL A 11 -6.17 -2.25 8.46
N LEU A 12 -5.74 -2.44 9.71
CA LEU A 12 -4.90 -1.46 10.41
C LEU A 12 -3.55 -1.25 9.71
N TRP A 13 -2.90 -2.30 9.22
CA TRP A 13 -1.65 -2.17 8.46
C TRP A 13 -1.86 -1.49 7.10
N ALA A 14 -2.97 -1.75 6.41
CA ALA A 14 -3.31 -1.07 5.16
C ALA A 14 -3.56 0.43 5.39
N CYS A 15 -4.33 0.79 6.42
CA CYS A 15 -4.54 2.19 6.81
C CYS A 15 -3.23 2.88 7.19
N ALA A 16 -2.37 2.21 7.97
CA ALA A 16 -1.07 2.77 8.34
C ALA A 16 -0.16 2.98 7.11
N LEU A 17 -0.15 2.04 6.16
CA LEU A 17 0.56 2.19 4.90
C LEU A 17 0.01 3.37 4.09
N GLY A 18 -1.32 3.44 3.88
CA GLY A 18 -1.95 4.50 3.10
C GLY A 18 -1.68 5.88 3.70
N ILE A 19 -1.80 6.05 5.01
CA ILE A 19 -1.44 7.31 5.69
C ILE A 19 0.04 7.64 5.47
N ALA A 20 0.95 6.66 5.60
CA ALA A 20 2.38 6.89 5.44
C ALA A 20 2.79 7.26 4.00
N VAL A 21 2.10 6.70 3.00
CA VAL A 21 2.24 7.09 1.60
C VAL A 21 1.73 8.51 1.41
N ASP A 22 0.52 8.80 1.89
CA ASP A 22 -0.15 10.07 1.63
C ASP A 22 0.48 11.24 2.38
N LEU A 23 1.11 10.98 3.53
CA LEU A 23 1.93 11.98 4.21
C LEU A 23 3.05 12.50 3.31
N VAL A 24 3.57 11.68 2.39
CA VAL A 24 4.56 12.15 1.41
C VAL A 24 3.86 12.71 0.19
N THR A 25 2.93 11.96 -0.42
CA THR A 25 2.36 12.33 -1.72
C THR A 25 1.47 13.56 -1.65
N ALA A 26 0.76 13.83 -0.55
CA ALA A 26 -0.03 15.05 -0.39
C ALA A 26 0.86 16.30 -0.27
N HIS A 27 2.06 16.19 0.30
CA HIS A 27 3.04 17.29 0.29
C HIS A 27 3.70 17.45 -1.09
N VAL A 28 3.82 16.36 -1.85
CA VAL A 28 4.32 16.41 -3.23
C VAL A 28 3.29 16.98 -4.18
N ALA A 29 2.01 16.65 -4.10
CA ALA A 29 0.97 17.19 -4.97
C ALA A 29 -0.41 17.10 -4.28
N VAL A 30 -0.81 18.14 -3.57
CA VAL A 30 -2.12 18.16 -2.89
C VAL A 30 -3.29 18.22 -3.88
N GLU A 31 -3.04 18.76 -5.07
CA GLU A 31 -3.97 18.85 -6.20
C GLU A 31 -4.38 17.46 -6.70
N TYR A 32 -3.49 16.47 -6.56
CA TYR A 32 -3.83 15.07 -6.82
C TYR A 32 -5.07 14.66 -6.01
N PHE A 33 -5.13 15.00 -4.73
CA PHE A 33 -6.21 14.63 -3.82
C PHE A 33 -7.45 15.52 -3.89
N THR A 34 -7.29 16.77 -4.32
CA THR A 34 -8.34 17.80 -4.23
C THR A 34 -9.02 18.10 -5.57
N VAL A 35 -8.32 17.88 -6.68
CA VAL A 35 -8.85 18.13 -8.04
C VAL A 35 -9.19 16.83 -8.75
N HIS A 36 -8.33 15.81 -8.64
CA HIS A 36 -8.47 14.56 -9.39
C HIS A 36 -9.27 13.47 -8.65
N HIS A 37 -9.75 13.77 -7.44
CA HIS A 37 -10.60 12.88 -6.67
C HIS A 37 -11.88 13.56 -6.20
N ARG A 38 -12.90 12.77 -5.86
CA ARG A 38 -14.14 13.29 -5.30
C ARG A 38 -13.85 13.99 -3.98
N LYS A 39 -14.34 15.22 -3.81
CA LYS A 39 -14.18 15.99 -2.57
C LYS A 39 -14.79 15.26 -1.38
N VAL A 40 -13.96 14.84 -0.43
CA VAL A 40 -14.37 14.15 0.82
C VAL A 40 -14.39 15.10 2.01
N VAL A 41 -13.49 16.10 2.04
CA VAL A 41 -13.35 17.07 3.13
C VAL A 41 -13.07 18.46 2.56
N GLU A 42 -13.57 19.49 3.24
CA GLU A 42 -13.34 20.91 2.94
C GLU A 42 -11.98 21.38 3.48
N SER A 43 -10.90 20.74 3.03
CA SER A 43 -9.53 21.11 3.41
C SER A 43 -8.58 20.89 2.23
N GLN A 44 -7.56 21.73 2.12
CA GLN A 44 -6.41 21.53 1.24
C GLN A 44 -5.11 21.36 2.03
N GLU A 45 -5.21 21.17 3.35
CA GLU A 45 -4.04 20.95 4.17
C GLU A 45 -3.51 19.52 3.96
N PRO A 46 -2.21 19.33 3.61
CA PRO A 46 -1.66 18.02 3.25
C PRO A 46 -1.78 16.95 4.33
N LEU A 47 -1.62 17.28 5.62
CA LEU A 47 -1.80 16.33 6.72
C LEU A 47 -3.25 15.82 6.81
N VAL A 48 -4.24 16.70 6.63
CA VAL A 48 -5.67 16.32 6.57
C VAL A 48 -5.92 15.41 5.37
N MET A 49 -5.37 15.73 4.19
CA MET A 49 -5.47 14.85 3.02
C MET A 49 -4.89 13.47 3.31
N ALA A 50 -3.71 13.43 3.93
CA ALA A 50 -3.03 12.17 4.24
C ALA A 50 -3.82 11.27 5.19
N LEU A 51 -4.48 11.85 6.19
CA LEU A 51 -5.29 11.09 7.12
C LEU A 51 -6.60 10.59 6.49
N VAL A 52 -7.28 11.45 5.73
CA VAL A 52 -8.58 11.12 5.12
C VAL A 52 -8.43 10.12 3.99
N TRP A 53 -7.56 10.40 3.02
CA TRP A 53 -7.34 9.52 1.87
C TRP A 53 -6.53 8.29 2.23
N GLY A 54 -5.55 8.42 3.13
CA GLY A 54 -4.72 7.30 3.55
C GLY A 54 -5.55 6.20 4.22
N VAL A 55 -6.62 6.55 4.93
CA VAL A 55 -7.60 5.56 5.43
C VAL A 55 -8.62 5.20 4.35
N GLY A 56 -9.26 6.21 3.75
CA GLY A 56 -10.40 6.03 2.83
C GLY A 56 -10.08 5.17 1.61
N ALA A 57 -8.86 5.27 1.08
CA ALA A 57 -8.42 4.51 -0.09
C ALA A 57 -7.86 3.12 0.23
N SER A 58 -7.50 2.81 1.48
CA SER A 58 -6.72 1.62 1.82
C SER A 58 -7.47 0.57 2.67
N TRP A 59 -8.45 0.98 3.48
CA TRP A 59 -9.09 0.07 4.45
C TRP A 59 -9.74 -1.16 3.79
N TRP A 60 -10.39 -0.96 2.64
CA TRP A 60 -11.11 -2.02 1.92
C TRP A 60 -10.13 -3.02 1.29
N PHE A 61 -8.94 -2.56 0.89
CA PHE A 61 -7.88 -3.44 0.41
C PHE A 61 -7.35 -4.31 1.55
N GLY A 62 -7.10 -3.71 2.71
CA GLY A 62 -6.73 -4.44 3.93
C GLY A 62 -7.79 -5.45 4.38
N LEU A 63 -9.07 -5.12 4.22
CA LEU A 63 -10.18 -6.04 4.47
C LEU A 63 -10.14 -7.24 3.53
N GLY A 64 -10.01 -7.01 2.22
CA GLY A 64 -9.92 -8.08 1.22
C GLY A 64 -8.72 -9.01 1.46
N ALA A 65 -7.52 -8.43 1.64
CA ALA A 65 -6.32 -9.19 1.97
C ALA A 65 -6.47 -9.97 3.29
N GLY A 66 -7.04 -9.32 4.31
CA GLY A 66 -7.30 -9.94 5.61
C GLY A 66 -8.22 -11.15 5.53
N LEU A 67 -9.29 -11.07 4.74
CA LEU A 67 -10.22 -12.19 4.51
C LEU A 67 -9.53 -13.36 3.82
N VAL A 68 -8.72 -13.09 2.78
CA VAL A 68 -7.93 -14.12 2.08
C VAL A 68 -6.95 -14.79 3.04
N LEU A 69 -6.18 -14.01 3.80
CA LEU A 69 -5.20 -14.55 4.75
C LEU A 69 -5.86 -15.31 5.89
N ALA A 70 -6.99 -14.84 6.41
CA ALA A 70 -7.76 -15.56 7.42
C ALA A 70 -8.30 -16.90 6.90
N TRP A 71 -8.79 -16.92 5.66
CA TRP A 71 -9.23 -18.16 5.01
C TRP A 71 -8.08 -19.14 4.79
N VAL A 72 -6.92 -18.67 4.32
CA VAL A 72 -5.71 -19.50 4.19
C VAL A 72 -5.28 -20.04 5.55
N HIS A 73 -5.26 -19.19 6.58
CA HIS A 73 -4.89 -19.58 7.96
C HIS A 73 -5.76 -20.71 8.49
N HIS A 74 -7.08 -20.59 8.30
CA HIS A 74 -8.05 -21.58 8.76
C HIS A 74 -7.86 -22.96 8.11
N ARG A 75 -7.32 -23.03 6.89
CA ARG A 75 -7.06 -24.29 6.16
C ARG A 75 -5.68 -24.89 6.40
N LEU A 76 -4.86 -24.31 7.27
CA LEU A 76 -3.54 -24.87 7.59
C LEU A 76 -3.67 -26.07 8.54
N PRO A 77 -3.03 -27.22 8.23
CA PRO A 77 -2.95 -28.35 9.17
C PRO A 77 -2.29 -27.97 10.50
N HIS A 78 -1.25 -27.13 10.42
CA HIS A 78 -0.57 -26.54 11.57
C HIS A 78 -0.60 -25.02 11.45
N PRO A 79 -1.57 -24.34 12.08
CA PRO A 79 -1.72 -22.89 11.95
C PRO A 79 -0.51 -22.13 12.50
N VAL A 80 0.01 -21.20 11.69
CA VAL A 80 1.09 -20.30 12.10
C VAL A 80 0.57 -19.30 13.15
N PRO A 81 1.38 -18.87 14.15
CA PRO A 81 0.96 -17.84 15.10
C PRO A 81 0.52 -16.56 14.40
N VAL A 82 -0.64 -16.02 14.79
CA VAL A 82 -1.21 -14.78 14.20
C VAL A 82 -0.24 -13.60 14.26
N ARG A 83 0.54 -13.50 15.35
CA ARG A 83 1.58 -12.47 15.53
C ARG A 83 2.61 -12.50 14.39
N ASP A 84 2.99 -13.69 13.93
CA ASP A 84 4.00 -13.83 12.88
C ASP A 84 3.43 -13.52 11.50
N VAL A 85 2.15 -13.82 11.26
CA VAL A 85 1.42 -13.36 10.07
C VAL A 85 1.41 -11.83 10.03
N LEU A 86 0.93 -11.18 11.10
CA LEU A 86 0.84 -9.71 11.15
C LEU A 86 2.21 -9.02 11.10
N ARG A 87 3.25 -9.61 11.69
CA ARG A 87 4.64 -9.11 11.53
C ARG A 87 5.10 -9.13 10.08
N ARG A 88 4.73 -10.16 9.32
CA ARG A 88 5.09 -10.24 7.90
C ARG A 88 4.26 -9.31 7.03
N VAL A 89 2.98 -9.14 7.34
CA VAL A 89 2.16 -8.09 6.71
C VAL A 89 2.79 -6.73 6.95
N GLY A 90 3.14 -6.38 8.19
CA GLY A 90 3.81 -5.12 8.50
C GLY A 90 5.15 -4.93 7.76
N ARG A 91 5.98 -5.99 7.67
CA ARG A 91 7.23 -5.96 6.87
C ARG A 91 6.96 -5.76 5.37
N ALA A 92 5.91 -6.40 4.85
CA ALA A 92 5.52 -6.22 3.46
C ALA A 92 5.04 -4.79 3.21
N CYS A 93 4.18 -4.24 4.07
CA CYS A 93 3.76 -2.83 4.00
C CYS A 93 4.97 -1.87 4.03
N ALA A 94 5.93 -2.07 4.93
CA ALA A 94 7.14 -1.26 4.96
C ALA A 94 7.96 -1.36 3.66
N GLY A 95 8.10 -2.57 3.10
CA GLY A 95 8.75 -2.78 1.81
C GLY A 95 8.02 -2.11 0.64
N ILE A 96 6.68 -2.16 0.64
CA ILE A 96 5.83 -1.49 -0.35
C ILE A 96 6.03 0.03 -0.25
N TRP A 97 6.00 0.59 0.95
CA TRP A 97 6.23 2.02 1.15
C TRP A 97 7.57 2.46 0.55
N VAL A 98 8.67 1.74 0.86
CA VAL A 98 10.00 2.04 0.28
C VAL A 98 9.96 1.94 -1.25
N ALA A 99 9.37 0.88 -1.80
CA ALA A 99 9.27 0.72 -3.26
C ALA A 99 8.49 1.87 -3.91
N MET A 100 7.38 2.31 -3.30
CA MET A 100 6.59 3.44 -3.79
C MET A 100 7.35 4.76 -3.70
N MET A 101 8.12 5.00 -2.64
CA MET A 101 8.97 6.20 -2.55
C MET A 101 10.04 6.21 -3.64
N LEU A 102 10.63 5.05 -3.96
CA LEU A 102 11.57 4.91 -5.07
C LEU A 102 10.90 5.15 -6.42
N VAL A 103 9.70 4.61 -6.65
CA VAL A 103 8.91 4.85 -7.87
C VAL A 103 8.57 6.33 -8.02
N LEU A 104 8.13 6.98 -6.94
CA LEU A 104 7.82 8.40 -6.89
C LEU A 104 9.03 9.24 -7.31
N VAL A 105 10.17 9.04 -6.65
CA VAL A 105 11.41 9.77 -6.94
C VAL A 105 11.91 9.48 -8.35
N ALA A 106 11.94 8.21 -8.77
CA ALA A 106 12.39 7.84 -10.10
C ALA A 106 11.52 8.48 -11.19
N THR A 107 10.20 8.44 -11.04
CA THR A 107 9.27 9.07 -11.99
C THR A 107 9.48 10.58 -12.04
N TYR A 108 9.60 11.22 -10.88
CA TYR A 108 9.82 12.66 -10.77
C TYR A 108 11.10 13.12 -11.46
N LEU A 109 12.18 12.34 -11.34
CA LEU A 109 13.46 12.60 -12.00
C LEU A 109 13.45 12.26 -13.49
N LEU A 110 12.82 11.14 -13.89
CA LEU A 110 12.74 10.74 -15.29
C LEU A 110 11.95 11.75 -16.13
N ILE A 111 10.91 12.36 -15.59
CA ILE A 111 10.16 13.41 -16.30
C ILE A 111 11.04 14.63 -16.59
N LEU A 112 12.11 14.90 -15.82
CA LEU A 112 13.06 15.99 -16.13
C LEU A 112 13.84 15.76 -17.42
N LEU A 113 13.84 14.54 -17.98
CA LEU A 113 14.47 14.25 -19.26
C LEU A 113 13.69 14.84 -20.45
N VAL A 114 12.46 15.33 -20.25
CA VAL A 114 11.72 16.06 -21.28
C VAL A 114 12.48 17.35 -21.64
N PRO A 115 12.84 17.58 -22.91
CA PRO A 115 13.59 18.77 -23.34
C PRO A 115 12.85 20.07 -22.99
N THR A 116 13.60 21.11 -22.64
CA THR A 116 13.04 22.38 -22.13
C THR A 116 12.07 23.05 -23.11
N GLU A 117 12.34 22.95 -24.39
CA GLU A 117 11.55 23.49 -25.49
C GLU A 117 10.20 22.77 -25.68
N GLN A 118 10.03 21.57 -25.11
CA GLN A 118 8.78 20.81 -25.12
C GLN A 118 7.97 20.98 -23.83
N ARG A 119 8.49 21.70 -22.84
CA ARG A 119 7.83 21.89 -21.54
C ARG A 119 6.78 23.00 -21.66
N ARG A 120 5.53 22.65 -21.37
CA ARG A 120 4.43 23.62 -21.22
C ARG A 120 4.53 24.37 -19.88
N GLU A 121 3.77 25.45 -19.74
CA GLU A 121 3.76 26.29 -18.51
C GLU A 121 3.42 25.49 -17.25
N THR A 122 2.56 24.48 -17.35
CA THR A 122 2.14 23.64 -16.22
C THR A 122 3.08 22.48 -15.92
N PHE A 123 4.20 22.36 -16.63
CA PHE A 123 5.07 21.18 -16.61
C PHE A 123 5.45 20.72 -15.20
N GLU A 124 5.78 21.65 -14.30
CA GLU A 124 6.17 21.29 -12.93
C GLU A 124 5.01 20.72 -12.12
N SER A 125 3.81 21.29 -12.24
CA SER A 125 2.60 20.77 -11.60
C SER A 125 2.25 19.38 -12.15
N ASP A 126 2.28 19.22 -13.47
CA ASP A 126 2.02 17.95 -14.14
C ASP A 126 3.00 16.87 -13.71
N ARG A 127 4.29 17.23 -13.59
CA ARG A 127 5.35 16.34 -13.15
C ARG A 127 5.10 15.83 -11.73
N ARG A 128 4.74 16.72 -10.80
CA ARG A 128 4.39 16.37 -9.42
C ARG A 128 3.18 15.44 -9.37
N ILE A 129 2.08 15.81 -10.04
CA ILE A 129 0.83 15.04 -10.08
C ILE A 129 1.06 13.66 -10.71
N MET A 130 1.74 13.59 -11.86
CA MET A 130 2.01 12.33 -12.56
C MET A 130 2.88 11.39 -11.71
N SER A 131 3.88 11.91 -11.02
CA SER A 131 4.74 11.11 -10.14
C SER A 131 3.95 10.51 -8.98
N VAL A 132 3.06 11.29 -8.37
CA VAL A 132 2.14 10.82 -7.32
C VAL A 132 1.17 9.76 -7.88
N ALA A 133 0.55 10.02 -9.04
CA ALA A 133 -0.38 9.09 -9.67
C ALA A 133 0.27 7.72 -9.97
N ILE A 134 1.49 7.73 -10.53
CA ILE A 134 2.25 6.51 -10.83
C ILE A 134 2.60 5.77 -9.54
N ALA A 135 3.04 6.47 -8.49
CA ALA A 135 3.31 5.85 -7.20
C ALA A 135 2.06 5.13 -6.66
N HIS A 136 0.89 5.78 -6.65
CA HIS A 136 -0.37 5.19 -6.20
C HIS A 136 -0.81 3.98 -7.03
N MET A 137 -0.68 4.03 -8.35
CA MET A 137 -1.05 2.89 -9.20
C MET A 137 -0.22 1.64 -8.89
N THR A 138 1.06 1.79 -8.49
CA THR A 138 1.91 0.66 -8.12
C THR A 138 1.53 0.00 -6.79
N GLU A 139 0.88 0.74 -5.88
CA GLU A 139 0.48 0.24 -4.55
C GLU A 139 -0.41 -1.00 -4.64
N TYR A 140 -1.45 -0.96 -5.47
CA TYR A 140 -2.42 -2.06 -5.59
C TYR A 140 -1.77 -3.34 -6.09
N VAL A 141 -0.86 -3.21 -7.07
CA VAL A 141 -0.12 -4.35 -7.62
C VAL A 141 0.79 -4.94 -6.55
N PHE A 142 1.57 -4.11 -5.86
CA PHE A 142 2.47 -4.59 -4.82
C PHE A 142 1.72 -5.17 -3.62
N GLY A 143 0.59 -4.58 -3.23
CA GLY A 143 -0.29 -5.09 -2.19
C GLY A 143 -0.85 -6.48 -2.52
N ALA A 144 -1.29 -6.69 -3.76
CA ALA A 144 -1.80 -7.99 -4.20
C ALA A 144 -0.69 -9.06 -4.20
N VAL A 145 0.48 -8.73 -4.75
CA VAL A 145 1.66 -9.60 -4.74
C VAL A 145 2.09 -9.95 -3.32
N ALA A 146 2.13 -8.96 -2.42
CA ALA A 146 2.47 -9.16 -1.02
C ALA A 146 1.48 -10.10 -0.30
N ALA A 147 0.17 -9.93 -0.52
CA ALA A 147 -0.85 -10.80 0.06
C ALA A 147 -0.66 -12.26 -0.40
N VAL A 148 -0.43 -12.48 -1.69
CA VAL A 148 -0.14 -13.81 -2.25
C VAL A 148 1.16 -14.39 -1.68
N ALA A 149 2.21 -13.57 -1.53
CA ALA A 149 3.49 -13.99 -0.97
C ALA A 149 3.34 -14.42 0.50
N VAL A 150 2.61 -13.66 1.31
CA VAL A 150 2.33 -13.99 2.72
C VAL A 150 1.49 -15.27 2.81
N ALA A 151 0.44 -15.40 2.00
CA ALA A 151 -0.38 -16.61 1.93
C ALA A 151 0.44 -17.86 1.55
N THR A 152 1.32 -17.72 0.56
CA THR A 152 2.21 -18.79 0.11
C THR A 152 3.19 -19.18 1.20
N TRP A 153 3.76 -18.20 1.89
CA TRP A 153 4.64 -18.45 3.03
C TRP A 153 3.92 -19.21 4.17
N MET A 154 2.70 -18.81 4.52
CA MET A 154 1.90 -19.48 5.54
C MET A 154 1.68 -20.96 5.20
N ARG A 155 1.32 -21.25 3.94
CA ARG A 155 1.17 -22.63 3.45
C ARG A 155 2.47 -23.43 3.53
N ARG A 156 3.62 -22.81 3.23
CA ARG A 156 4.93 -23.47 3.35
C ARG A 156 5.28 -23.81 4.81
N ARG A 157 4.91 -22.95 5.76
CA ARG A 157 5.18 -23.16 7.20
C ARG A 157 4.19 -24.09 7.89
N GLY A 158 2.95 -24.16 7.42
CA GLY A 158 1.93 -25.04 7.98
C GLY A 158 1.97 -26.49 7.47
N ARG A 159 2.98 -26.85 6.66
CA ARG A 159 3.20 -28.23 6.21
C ARG A 159 3.87 -29.05 7.32
N PRO A 160 3.47 -30.32 7.51
CA PRO A 160 4.17 -31.21 8.43
C PRO A 160 5.62 -31.39 7.99
N VAL A 161 6.54 -31.46 8.97
CA VAL A 161 7.92 -31.86 8.72
C VAL A 161 7.87 -33.31 8.23
N ARG A 162 8.22 -33.55 6.96
CA ARG A 162 8.42 -34.92 6.49
C ARG A 162 9.67 -35.44 7.19
N LEU A 163 9.48 -36.24 8.23
CA LEU A 163 10.54 -37.11 8.73
C LEU A 163 10.79 -38.12 7.59
N SER A 164 11.92 -37.99 6.90
CA SER A 164 12.42 -39.03 6.00
C SER A 164 12.76 -40.24 6.87
N ALA A 165 11.96 -41.29 6.74
CA ALA A 165 12.27 -42.62 7.26
C ALA A 165 13.37 -43.28 6.41
#